data_AF-A0A162PYX5-F1
#
_entry.id   AF-A0A162PYX5-F1
#
_cell.length_a   1.000
_cell.length_b   1.000
_cell.length_c   1.000
_cell.angle_alpha   90.00
_cell.angle_beta   90.00
_cell.angle_gamma   90.00
#
_symmetry.space_group_name_H-M   'P 1'
#
loop_
_entity.id
_entity.type
_entity.pdbx_description
1 polymer ?
#
loop_
_entity_poly.entity_id
_entity_poly.type
_entity_poly.pdbx_seq_one_letter_code
_entity_poly.pdbx_strand_id
1 'polypeptide(L)'
;MSDTAISVDLNLDLNLNLDLDHDHDHDNHRDPTLNTRDQVYIQSLEASLQDSFRLMCSKEQVALARSMRILTKSERKEMKRCAKIWKPTPISSTPDNTSPNDRNNEEWNATIECLMTLRDRYQSQLDLMRVRSLESDAHRSDMLTCVQDLSRRLGDSGQTHEELESLSGALEQLRRQWKKSKPEIESIIHSILSATPLAASGCRVVRATRSNIGLLGLGYRSINKHYLVFESGRTPLEDCKEILLKISSDFGQVFEENAAQNLASMEGNYQHIFMDHQDTGDEQQQVMQDIQRLADSIFTQSAPTLIIGHQPGSQPKPNKKPTLEHEHNPTHISQSGNDNGTIIGDGTIIGNGNFDGGGGGGSGNTNSQSQVLVQSQSQSQVESEDNSPLFTMSRPVFEPAGWDWPTLLKHKQPNTRKTGWVRPFFQRTFSIRSKSTTASTTCTTVTATSTGSTTATGITNVSSNINSNSNININIKTTGLWTCSISRLADHFAKVGHDYYTNMLNNTNLMHSHQSQLFESSTRLLMKCYQALQIEHAHANIISTSVQVYQLKQEAERTNHHSITP
;
A
#
# COMPACT_ATOMS: atom_id res chain seq x y z
N MET A 1 -35.80 -11.55 36.09
CA MET A 1 -35.56 -12.71 35.21
C MET A 1 -34.09 -13.07 35.38
N SER A 2 -33.77 -13.55 36.57
CA SER A 2 -33.44 -14.96 36.86
C SER A 2 -32.04 -15.31 36.34
N ASP A 3 -31.06 -14.82 37.11
CA ASP A 3 -29.67 -15.25 37.09
C ASP A 3 -29.60 -16.74 37.39
N THR A 4 -29.40 -17.53 36.34
CA THR A 4 -29.08 -18.95 36.47
C THR A 4 -27.56 -19.04 36.44
N ALA A 5 -26.95 -18.93 37.62
CA ALA A 5 -25.55 -19.28 37.82
C ALA A 5 -25.42 -20.80 37.61
N ILE A 6 -25.07 -21.20 36.39
CA ILE A 6 -24.65 -22.56 36.08
C ILE A 6 -23.23 -22.68 36.62
N SER A 7 -23.13 -23.10 37.88
CA SER A 7 -21.93 -23.71 38.43
C SER A 7 -21.72 -25.03 37.70
N VAL A 8 -20.93 -25.00 36.62
CA VAL A 8 -20.43 -26.23 36.01
C VAL A 8 -19.32 -26.72 36.94
N ASP A 9 -19.70 -27.57 37.89
CA ASP A 9 -18.78 -28.51 38.51
C ASP A 9 -18.18 -29.36 37.37
N LEU A 10 -17.01 -28.96 36.88
CA LEU A 10 -16.12 -29.85 36.14
C LEU A 10 -15.44 -30.76 37.16
N ASN A 11 -16.25 -31.63 37.78
CA ASN A 11 -15.75 -32.93 38.18
C ASN A 11 -15.36 -33.63 36.87
N LEU A 12 -14.07 -33.53 36.52
CA LEU A 12 -13.42 -34.52 35.67
C LEU A 12 -13.42 -35.83 36.47
N ASP A 13 -14.60 -36.46 36.54
CA ASP A 13 -14.69 -37.90 36.68
C ASP A 13 -13.96 -38.45 35.45
N LEU A 14 -12.66 -38.65 35.58
CA LEU A 14 -11.88 -39.62 34.83
C LEU A 14 -12.43 -41.01 35.19
N ASN A 15 -13.70 -41.25 34.91
CA ASN A 15 -14.33 -42.54 35.00
C ASN A 15 -13.89 -43.31 33.75
N LEU A 16 -12.62 -43.69 33.74
CA LEU A 16 -12.13 -44.83 32.98
C LEU A 16 -12.71 -46.09 33.64
N ASN A 17 -14.04 -46.27 33.58
CA ASN A 17 -14.65 -47.58 33.81
C ASN A 17 -14.32 -48.44 32.59
N LEU A 18 -13.09 -48.95 32.56
CA LEU A 18 -12.79 -50.21 31.92
C LEU A 18 -13.41 -51.28 32.82
N ASP A 19 -14.69 -51.58 32.61
CA ASP A 19 -15.33 -52.81 33.09
C ASP A 19 -14.62 -53.99 32.40
N LEU A 20 -13.50 -54.40 32.98
CA LEU A 20 -12.88 -55.69 32.74
C LEU A 20 -13.51 -56.67 33.72
N ASP A 21 -14.72 -57.13 33.39
CA ASP A 21 -15.28 -58.35 33.97
C ASP A 21 -14.38 -59.51 33.53
N HIS A 22 -13.39 -59.83 34.37
CA HIS A 22 -12.53 -60.99 34.21
C HIS A 22 -12.98 -62.07 35.19
N ASP A 23 -13.78 -62.99 34.68
CA ASP A 23 -14.17 -64.22 35.38
C ASP A 23 -12.92 -64.95 35.87
N HIS A 24 -12.84 -65.09 37.20
CA HIS A 24 -11.81 -65.83 37.92
C HIS A 24 -12.09 -67.33 37.85
N ASP A 25 -11.41 -68.03 36.93
CA ASP A 25 -11.09 -69.45 37.13
C ASP A 25 -9.58 -69.60 37.28
N HIS A 26 -9.20 -70.04 38.49
CA HIS A 26 -7.83 -70.25 38.93
C HIS A 26 -7.19 -71.44 38.21
N ASP A 27 -6.26 -71.16 37.29
CA ASP A 27 -5.22 -72.12 36.92
C ASP A 27 -3.84 -71.44 36.91
N ASN A 28 -2.99 -71.85 37.85
CA ASN A 28 -1.83 -71.11 38.33
C ASN A 28 -0.56 -71.40 37.48
N HIS A 29 -0.69 -71.31 36.16
CA HIS A 29 0.45 -71.30 35.24
C HIS A 29 0.72 -69.88 34.77
N ARG A 30 1.59 -69.18 35.51
CA ARG A 30 2.07 -67.83 35.21
C ARG A 30 2.82 -67.86 33.86
N ASP A 31 2.13 -67.50 32.79
CA ASP A 31 2.70 -67.46 31.44
C ASP A 31 3.73 -66.29 31.37
N PRO A 32 5.04 -66.57 31.16
CA PRO A 32 6.08 -65.54 31.13
C PRO A 32 5.91 -64.53 29.98
N THR A 33 4.99 -64.77 29.04
CA THR A 33 4.70 -63.87 27.91
C THR A 33 3.96 -62.59 28.31
N LEU A 34 3.24 -62.56 29.43
CA LEU A 34 2.52 -61.37 29.92
C LEU A 34 3.47 -60.21 30.27
N ASN A 35 4.63 -60.52 30.85
CA ASN A 35 5.63 -59.52 31.25
C ASN A 35 6.23 -58.77 30.03
N THR A 36 6.35 -59.44 28.89
CA THR A 36 6.91 -58.82 27.67
C THR A 36 5.96 -57.78 27.07
N ARG A 37 4.64 -58.01 27.13
CA ARG A 37 3.65 -57.09 26.54
C ARG A 37 3.56 -55.78 27.33
N ASP A 38 3.56 -55.86 28.66
CA ASP A 38 3.52 -54.69 29.54
C ASP A 38 4.79 -53.86 29.41
N GLN A 39 5.95 -54.53 29.29
CA GLN A 39 7.22 -53.85 29.06
C GLN A 39 7.26 -53.09 27.74
N VAL A 40 6.71 -53.66 26.65
CA VAL A 40 6.62 -52.97 25.34
C VAL A 40 5.66 -51.77 25.42
N TYR A 41 4.55 -51.90 26.13
CA TYR A 41 3.60 -50.79 26.33
C TYR A 41 4.24 -49.64 27.12
N ILE A 42 4.90 -49.93 28.24
CA ILE A 42 5.61 -48.93 29.06
C ILE A 42 6.67 -48.21 28.24
N GLN A 43 7.50 -48.95 27.48
CA GLN A 43 8.52 -48.35 26.61
C GLN A 43 7.92 -47.44 25.54
N SER A 44 6.80 -47.84 24.93
CA SER A 44 6.08 -47.01 23.96
C SER A 44 5.55 -45.72 24.59
N LEU A 45 5.03 -45.81 25.82
CA LEU A 45 4.48 -44.68 26.55
C LEU A 45 5.57 -43.70 26.99
N GLU A 46 6.72 -44.21 27.46
CA GLU A 46 7.91 -43.41 27.77
C GLU A 46 8.46 -42.68 26.54
N ALA A 47 8.56 -43.37 25.40
CA ALA A 47 9.01 -42.77 24.15
C ALA A 47 8.07 -41.64 23.70
N SER A 48 6.75 -41.88 23.74
CA SER A 48 5.76 -40.86 23.41
C SER A 48 5.85 -39.66 24.35
N LEU A 49 6.01 -39.90 25.65
CA LEU A 49 6.12 -38.84 26.65
C LEU A 49 7.39 -37.99 26.45
N GLN A 50 8.51 -38.64 26.09
CA GLN A 50 9.74 -37.95 25.77
C GLN A 50 9.57 -37.01 24.57
N ASP A 51 8.85 -37.45 23.53
CA ASP A 51 8.54 -36.62 22.37
C ASP A 51 7.62 -35.44 22.74
N SER A 52 6.63 -35.66 23.61
CA SER A 52 5.76 -34.59 24.10
C SER A 52 6.53 -33.53 24.89
N PHE A 53 7.43 -33.93 25.80
CA PHE A 53 8.30 -32.99 26.52
C PHE A 53 9.29 -32.28 25.60
N ARG A 54 9.80 -32.97 24.57
CA ARG A 54 10.66 -32.37 23.55
C ARG A 54 9.93 -31.26 22.80
N LEU A 55 8.67 -31.50 22.41
CA LEU A 55 7.82 -30.51 21.73
C LEU A 55 7.52 -29.31 22.64
N MET A 56 7.09 -29.54 23.88
CA MET A 56 6.83 -28.47 24.87
C MET A 56 8.09 -27.64 25.19
N CYS A 57 9.26 -28.29 25.25
CA CYS A 57 10.54 -27.64 25.51
C CYS A 57 11.23 -27.07 24.26
N SER A 58 10.60 -27.17 23.08
CA SER A 58 11.14 -26.61 21.83
C SER A 58 11.38 -25.11 21.96
N LYS A 59 12.29 -24.58 21.15
CA LYS A 59 12.66 -23.14 21.23
C LYS A 59 11.47 -22.28 20.83
N GLU A 60 10.73 -22.75 19.84
CA GLU A 60 9.55 -22.13 19.22
C GLU A 60 8.42 -22.07 20.25
N GLN A 61 8.07 -23.19 20.87
CA GLN A 61 6.99 -23.25 21.86
C GLN A 61 7.29 -22.40 23.09
N VAL A 62 8.53 -22.44 23.57
CA VAL A 62 8.96 -21.62 24.70
C VAL A 62 8.97 -20.14 24.36
N ALA A 63 9.37 -19.76 23.15
CA ALA A 63 9.33 -18.38 22.69
C ALA A 63 7.89 -17.86 22.61
N LEU A 64 6.99 -18.67 22.04
CA LEU A 64 5.57 -18.37 21.99
C LEU A 64 4.97 -18.22 23.39
N ALA A 65 5.15 -19.20 24.27
CA ALA A 65 4.65 -19.19 25.64
C ALA A 65 5.15 -17.97 26.43
N ARG A 66 6.40 -17.57 26.21
CA ARG A 66 6.97 -16.36 26.81
C ARG A 66 6.36 -15.08 26.24
N SER A 67 6.17 -15.00 24.93
CA SER A 67 5.56 -13.84 24.28
C SER A 67 4.13 -13.58 24.79
N MET A 68 3.41 -14.67 25.10
CA MET A 68 2.05 -14.65 25.63
C MET A 68 1.99 -14.62 27.15
N ARG A 69 3.13 -14.55 27.84
CA ARG A 69 3.24 -14.56 29.31
C ARG A 69 2.61 -15.80 29.98
N ILE A 70 2.46 -16.90 29.25
CA ILE A 70 2.01 -18.20 29.78
C ILE A 70 3.09 -18.77 30.71
N LEU A 71 4.36 -18.70 30.29
CA LEU A 71 5.48 -19.32 30.98
C LEU A 71 6.43 -18.29 31.61
N THR A 72 6.69 -18.41 32.91
CA THR A 72 7.70 -17.61 33.62
C THR A 72 9.11 -18.19 33.47
N LYS A 73 10.14 -17.41 33.84
CA LYS A 73 11.54 -17.88 33.79
C LYS A 73 11.81 -19.08 34.72
N SER A 74 11.16 -19.13 35.89
CA SER A 74 11.28 -20.23 36.85
C SER A 74 10.57 -21.48 36.34
N GLU A 75 9.33 -21.37 35.86
CA GLU A 75 8.60 -22.52 35.29
C GLU A 75 9.28 -23.11 34.07
N ARG A 76 9.94 -22.29 33.25
CA ARG A 76 10.76 -22.81 32.16
C ARG A 76 11.88 -23.71 32.67
N LYS A 77 12.51 -23.36 33.80
CA LYS A 77 13.55 -24.20 34.41
C LYS A 77 12.92 -25.48 34.96
N GLU A 78 11.74 -25.38 35.54
CA GLU A 78 11.01 -26.53 36.08
C GLU A 78 10.54 -27.49 34.99
N MET A 79 9.91 -27.00 33.93
CA MET A 79 9.54 -27.80 32.76
C MET A 79 10.75 -28.51 32.13
N LYS A 80 11.92 -27.84 32.09
CA LYS A 80 13.18 -28.46 31.66
C LYS A 80 13.73 -29.47 32.66
N ARG A 81 13.49 -29.30 33.96
CA ARG A 81 13.83 -30.25 35.02
C ARG A 81 12.96 -31.49 34.87
N CYS A 82 11.64 -31.34 34.77
CA CYS A 82 10.70 -32.42 34.44
C CYS A 82 11.14 -33.16 33.17
N ALA A 83 11.36 -32.46 32.06
CA ALA A 83 11.81 -33.09 30.82
C ALA A 83 13.14 -33.84 30.91
N LYS A 84 14.02 -33.50 31.86
CA LYS A 84 15.28 -34.23 32.10
C LYS A 84 15.06 -35.53 32.86
N ILE A 85 14.09 -35.57 33.78
CA ILE A 85 13.71 -36.79 34.52
C ILE A 85 13.24 -37.87 33.52
N TRP A 86 12.64 -37.43 32.41
CA TRP A 86 12.12 -38.29 31.35
C TRP A 86 13.10 -38.58 30.20
N LYS A 87 14.36 -38.17 30.31
CA LYS A 87 15.35 -38.57 29.31
C LYS A 87 15.79 -40.01 29.55
N PRO A 88 15.92 -40.84 28.51
CA PRO A 88 16.47 -42.17 28.64
C PRO A 88 17.89 -42.04 29.19
N THR A 89 18.12 -42.58 30.39
CA THR A 89 19.47 -42.69 30.95
C THR A 89 20.24 -43.60 30.01
N PRO A 90 21.31 -43.13 29.35
CA PRO A 90 22.07 -43.98 28.45
C PRO A 90 22.57 -45.18 29.25
N ILE A 91 22.44 -46.39 28.67
CA ILE A 91 22.77 -47.72 29.24
C ILE A 91 24.30 -47.89 29.43
N SER A 92 25.00 -46.80 29.77
CA SER A 92 26.43 -46.70 29.89
C SER A 92 26.92 -47.34 31.20
N SER A 93 27.10 -48.65 31.17
CA SER A 93 28.12 -49.45 31.87
C SER A 93 28.14 -49.54 33.41
N THR A 94 27.24 -48.92 34.15
CA THR A 94 27.06 -49.21 35.59
C THR A 94 25.79 -50.04 35.81
N PRO A 95 25.87 -51.24 36.42
CA PRO A 95 24.74 -52.16 36.58
C PRO A 95 23.71 -51.74 37.64
N ASP A 96 23.76 -50.49 38.13
CA ASP A 96 22.69 -49.91 38.93
C ASP A 96 21.54 -49.52 38.00
N ASN A 97 20.78 -50.53 37.57
CA ASN A 97 19.48 -50.41 36.92
C ASN A 97 18.52 -49.71 37.89
N THR A 98 18.58 -48.38 37.98
CA THR A 98 17.50 -47.59 38.59
C THR A 98 16.34 -47.69 37.63
N SER A 99 15.45 -48.64 37.91
CA SER A 99 14.26 -48.89 37.12
C SER A 99 13.39 -47.63 37.14
N PRO A 100 12.54 -47.36 36.13
CA PRO A 100 11.50 -46.32 36.23
C PRO A 100 10.68 -46.41 37.53
N ASN A 101 10.61 -47.59 38.13
CA ASN A 101 9.98 -47.88 39.43
C ASN A 101 10.69 -47.25 40.64
N ASP A 102 11.96 -46.87 40.53
CA ASP A 102 12.75 -46.25 41.62
C ASP A 102 12.60 -44.72 41.66
N ARG A 103 11.82 -44.14 40.74
CA ARG A 103 11.54 -42.70 40.76
C ARG A 103 10.77 -42.36 42.02
N ASN A 104 11.28 -41.39 42.77
CA ASN A 104 10.64 -40.91 43.99
C ASN A 104 9.22 -40.41 43.65
N ASN A 105 8.22 -40.83 44.44
CA ASN A 105 6.84 -40.35 44.33
C ASN A 105 6.75 -38.81 44.32
N GLU A 106 7.70 -38.14 44.97
CA GLU A 106 7.86 -36.67 44.93
C GLU A 106 8.11 -36.14 43.50
N GLU A 107 8.92 -36.80 42.68
CA GLU A 107 9.23 -36.38 41.31
C GLU A 107 8.04 -36.56 40.36
N TRP A 108 7.27 -37.63 40.57
CA TRP A 108 5.99 -37.85 39.89
C TRP A 108 5.00 -36.74 40.20
N ASN A 109 4.80 -36.45 41.48
CA ASN A 109 3.87 -35.43 41.94
C ASN A 109 4.29 -34.02 41.47
N ALA A 110 5.58 -33.70 41.54
CA ALA A 110 6.11 -32.43 41.03
C ALA A 110 5.91 -32.27 39.51
N THR A 111 6.10 -33.34 38.74
CA THR A 111 5.85 -33.32 37.29
C THR A 111 4.36 -33.10 36.99
N ILE A 112 3.48 -33.82 37.69
CA ILE A 112 2.03 -33.68 37.55
C ILE A 112 1.59 -32.25 37.90
N GLU A 113 2.05 -31.70 39.04
CA GLU A 113 1.74 -30.33 39.45
C GLU A 113 2.22 -29.29 38.43
N CYS A 114 3.42 -29.48 37.87
CA CYS A 114 3.95 -28.64 36.81
C CYS A 114 3.06 -28.67 35.56
N LEU A 115 2.67 -29.86 35.10
CA LEU A 115 1.80 -30.02 33.93
C LEU A 115 0.40 -29.44 34.15
N MET A 116 -0.19 -29.63 35.33
CA MET A 116 -1.50 -29.05 35.68
C MET A 116 -1.46 -27.53 35.72
N THR A 117 -0.42 -26.96 36.34
CA THR A 117 -0.22 -25.50 36.35
C THR A 117 -0.06 -24.94 34.94
N LEU A 118 0.67 -25.62 34.07
CA LEU A 118 0.81 -25.22 32.67
C LEU A 118 -0.52 -25.33 31.92
N ARG A 119 -1.23 -26.45 32.06
CA ARG A 119 -2.56 -26.66 31.46
C ARG A 119 -3.50 -25.51 31.79
N ASP A 120 -3.63 -25.16 33.07
CA ASP A 120 -4.58 -24.14 33.52
C ASP A 120 -4.25 -22.75 32.93
N ARG A 121 -2.97 -22.45 32.70
CA ARG A 121 -2.55 -21.20 32.07
C ARG A 121 -2.77 -21.18 30.57
N TYR A 122 -2.51 -22.30 29.90
CA TYR A 122 -2.85 -22.44 28.48
C TYR A 122 -4.37 -22.32 28.29
N GLN A 123 -5.17 -22.98 29.14
CA GLN A 123 -6.63 -22.85 29.15
C GLN A 123 -7.07 -21.40 29.38
N SER A 124 -6.54 -20.73 30.40
CA SER A 124 -6.84 -19.32 30.67
C SER A 124 -6.52 -18.42 29.48
N GLN A 125 -5.44 -18.72 28.74
CA GLN A 125 -5.07 -17.97 27.54
C GLN A 125 -6.00 -18.27 26.36
N LEU A 126 -6.44 -19.52 26.19
CA LEU A 126 -7.45 -19.89 25.19
C LEU A 126 -8.78 -19.18 25.46
N ASP A 127 -9.20 -19.13 26.73
CA ASP A 127 -10.41 -18.42 27.16
C ASP A 127 -10.31 -16.91 26.89
N LEU A 128 -9.15 -16.30 27.22
CA LEU A 128 -8.88 -14.89 26.95
C LEU A 128 -8.92 -14.58 25.45
N MET A 129 -8.40 -15.48 24.62
CA MET A 129 -8.42 -15.37 23.17
C MET A 129 -9.74 -15.82 22.54
N ARG A 130 -10.66 -16.39 23.33
CA ARG A 130 -11.94 -16.95 22.88
C ARG A 130 -11.77 -18.03 21.82
N VAL A 131 -10.76 -18.88 21.98
CA VAL A 131 -10.48 -20.00 21.07
C VAL A 131 -11.39 -21.18 21.39
N ARG A 132 -11.96 -21.81 20.36
CA ARG A 132 -12.77 -23.01 20.49
C ARG A 132 -11.87 -24.21 20.77
N SER A 133 -12.29 -25.08 21.68
CA SER A 133 -11.62 -26.37 21.89
C SER A 133 -11.78 -27.24 20.64
N LEU A 134 -10.68 -27.79 20.13
CA LEU A 134 -10.70 -28.70 18.99
C LEU A 134 -10.75 -30.14 19.50
N GLU A 135 -11.61 -30.98 18.93
CA GLU A 135 -11.85 -32.31 19.49
C GLU A 135 -10.76 -33.33 19.14
N SER A 136 -10.07 -33.16 18.00
CA SER A 136 -9.12 -34.15 17.48
C SER A 136 -7.84 -33.52 16.94
N ASP A 137 -6.74 -34.27 17.03
CA ASP A 137 -5.45 -33.87 16.48
C ASP A 137 -5.46 -33.82 14.94
N ALA A 138 -6.27 -34.65 14.30
CA ALA A 138 -6.51 -34.58 12.87
C ALA A 138 -7.10 -33.22 12.47
N HIS A 139 -8.14 -32.77 13.18
CA HIS A 139 -8.74 -31.46 12.93
C HIS A 139 -7.74 -30.32 13.16
N ARG A 140 -6.93 -30.36 14.22
CA ARG A 140 -5.86 -29.38 14.46
C ARG A 140 -4.86 -29.32 13.30
N SER A 141 -4.43 -30.50 12.82
CA SER A 141 -3.50 -30.62 11.70
C SER A 141 -4.09 -30.02 10.43
N ASP A 142 -5.35 -30.34 10.11
CA ASP A 142 -6.04 -29.80 8.94
C ASP A 142 -6.14 -28.28 8.98
N MET A 143 -6.43 -27.70 10.15
CA MET A 143 -6.47 -26.25 10.33
C MET A 143 -5.10 -25.59 10.16
N LEU A 144 -4.02 -26.23 10.66
CA LEU A 144 -2.65 -25.73 10.46
C LEU A 144 -2.23 -25.83 8.98
N THR A 145 -2.62 -26.90 8.28
CA THR A 145 -2.42 -27.00 6.82
C THR A 145 -3.19 -25.91 6.07
N CYS A 146 -4.43 -25.62 6.49
CA CYS A 146 -5.21 -24.51 5.95
C CYS A 146 -4.51 -23.16 6.15
N VAL A 147 -3.97 -22.89 7.35
CA VAL A 147 -3.17 -21.67 7.59
C VAL A 147 -1.98 -21.59 6.63
N GLN A 148 -1.26 -22.69 6.40
CA GLN A 148 -0.09 -22.72 5.53
C GLN A 148 -0.47 -22.43 4.08
N ASP A 149 -1.55 -23.04 3.58
CA ASP A 149 -2.05 -22.77 2.23
C ASP A 149 -2.48 -21.31 2.06
N LEU A 150 -3.25 -20.78 3.02
CA LEU A 150 -3.65 -19.37 3.01
C LEU A 150 -2.45 -18.42 3.14
N SER A 151 -1.42 -18.79 3.91
CA SER A 151 -0.18 -18.01 4.03
C SER A 151 0.57 -17.95 2.70
N ARG A 152 0.60 -19.04 1.93
CA ARG A 152 1.19 -19.07 0.59
C ARG A 152 0.39 -18.20 -0.38
N ARG A 153 -0.93 -18.40 -0.47
CA ARG A 153 -1.81 -17.61 -1.35
C ARG A 153 -1.76 -16.12 -1.01
N LEU A 154 -1.69 -15.78 0.28
CA LEU A 154 -1.50 -14.40 0.73
C LEU A 154 -0.12 -13.87 0.34
N GLY A 155 0.93 -14.69 0.41
CA GLY A 155 2.27 -14.36 -0.08
C GLY A 155 2.30 -14.04 -1.57
N ASP A 156 1.56 -14.79 -2.39
CA ASP A 156 1.41 -14.51 -3.83
C ASP A 156 0.71 -13.15 -4.05
N SER A 157 -0.30 -12.81 -3.23
CA SER A 157 -0.89 -11.46 -3.19
C SER A 157 0.07 -10.38 -2.66
N GLY A 158 1.15 -10.73 -1.96
CA GLY A 158 2.19 -9.80 -1.58
C GLY A 158 3.05 -9.37 -2.78
N GLN A 159 3.22 -10.25 -3.77
CA GLN A 159 3.98 -9.93 -4.98
C GLN A 159 3.28 -8.85 -5.81
N THR A 160 1.95 -8.95 -5.98
CA THR A 160 1.16 -7.92 -6.69
C THR A 160 1.27 -6.56 -6.03
N HIS A 161 1.42 -6.54 -4.70
CA HIS A 161 1.68 -5.32 -3.93
C HIS A 161 3.01 -4.67 -4.29
N GLU A 162 4.09 -5.45 -4.36
CA GLU A 162 5.44 -4.98 -4.74
C GLU A 162 5.46 -4.46 -6.19
N GLU A 163 4.72 -5.11 -7.09
CA GLU A 163 4.60 -4.68 -8.48
C GLU A 163 3.85 -3.35 -8.64
N LEU A 164 2.80 -3.12 -7.84
CA LEU A 164 2.12 -1.81 -7.76
C LEU A 164 3.05 -0.70 -7.25
N GLU A 165 3.89 -1.01 -6.25
CA GLU A 165 4.88 -0.06 -5.75
C GLU A 165 5.90 0.30 -6.85
N SER A 166 6.38 -0.71 -7.58
CA SER A 166 7.26 -0.54 -8.74
C SER A 166 6.62 0.34 -9.84
N LEU A 167 5.36 0.07 -10.18
CA LEU A 167 4.60 0.86 -11.15
C LEU A 167 4.43 2.31 -10.69
N SER A 168 4.10 2.54 -9.41
CA SER A 168 4.00 3.89 -8.85
C SER A 168 5.33 4.64 -8.98
N GLY A 169 6.46 3.96 -8.72
CA GLY A 169 7.80 4.49 -8.93
C GLY A 169 8.07 4.90 -10.38
N ALA A 170 7.69 4.06 -11.35
CA ALA A 170 7.86 4.34 -12.78
C ALA A 170 7.00 5.53 -13.25
N LEU A 171 5.72 5.58 -12.83
CA LEU A 171 4.82 6.69 -13.15
C LEU A 171 5.30 8.01 -12.53
N GLU A 172 5.83 7.97 -11.31
CA GLU A 172 6.44 9.14 -10.67
C GLU A 172 7.63 9.67 -11.46
N GLN A 173 8.44 8.79 -12.04
CA GLN A 173 9.55 9.16 -12.90
C GLN A 173 9.07 9.82 -14.19
N LEU A 174 8.09 9.23 -14.89
CA LEU A 174 7.49 9.81 -16.10
C LEU A 174 6.89 11.18 -15.82
N ARG A 175 6.11 11.32 -14.73
CA ARG A 175 5.54 12.60 -14.29
C ARG A 175 6.61 13.69 -14.12
N ARG A 176 7.78 13.33 -13.56
CA ARG A 176 8.92 14.25 -13.38
C ARG A 176 9.63 14.59 -14.69
N GLN A 177 9.73 13.64 -15.62
CA GLN A 177 10.29 13.87 -16.95
C GLN A 177 9.44 14.88 -17.73
N TRP A 178 8.11 14.72 -17.71
CA TRP A 178 7.19 15.64 -18.38
C TRP A 178 7.23 17.08 -17.83
N LYS A 179 7.57 17.24 -16.54
CA LYS A 179 7.83 18.57 -15.97
C LYS A 179 9.05 19.27 -16.59
N LYS A 180 9.98 18.53 -17.20
CA LYS A 180 11.23 19.01 -17.78
C LYS A 180 11.30 18.87 -19.32
N SER A 181 10.28 18.29 -19.96
CA SER A 181 10.28 17.93 -21.40
C SER A 181 9.95 19.09 -22.34
N LYS A 182 9.78 20.32 -21.83
CA LYS A 182 9.49 21.50 -22.65
C LYS A 182 10.32 21.62 -23.95
N PRO A 183 11.66 21.54 -23.94
CA PRO A 183 12.44 21.66 -25.17
C PRO A 183 12.19 20.52 -26.17
N GLU A 184 11.94 19.31 -25.68
CA GLU A 184 11.60 18.15 -26.52
C GLU A 184 10.23 18.34 -27.17
N ILE A 185 9.26 18.83 -26.41
CA ILE A 185 7.92 19.19 -26.91
C ILE A 185 8.00 20.30 -27.96
N GLU A 186 8.81 21.34 -27.74
CA GLU A 186 9.04 22.38 -28.76
C GLU A 186 9.59 21.76 -30.06
N SER A 187 10.50 20.79 -29.96
CA SER A 187 11.06 20.07 -31.11
C SER A 187 9.98 19.26 -31.85
N ILE A 188 9.12 18.54 -31.13
CA ILE A 188 8.00 17.78 -31.71
C ILE A 188 7.03 18.73 -32.43
N ILE A 189 6.66 19.86 -31.81
CA ILE A 189 5.81 20.87 -32.44
C ILE A 189 6.46 21.39 -33.73
N HIS A 190 7.77 21.65 -33.73
CA HIS A 190 8.49 22.05 -34.93
C HIS A 190 8.43 20.99 -36.03
N SER A 191 8.53 19.70 -35.68
CA SER A 191 8.38 18.58 -36.62
C SER A 191 6.96 18.56 -37.23
N ILE A 192 5.91 18.66 -36.41
CA ILE A 192 4.50 18.71 -36.85
C ILE A 192 4.25 19.89 -37.80
N LEU A 193 4.77 21.07 -37.42
CA LEU A 193 4.66 22.28 -38.24
C LEU A 193 5.41 22.17 -39.57
N SER A 194 6.49 21.39 -39.62
CA SER A 194 7.25 21.15 -40.86
C SER A 194 6.52 20.20 -41.82
N ALA A 195 5.74 19.26 -41.28
CA ALA A 195 4.92 18.33 -42.05
C ALA A 195 3.58 18.95 -42.50
N THR A 196 3.07 19.94 -41.76
CA THR A 196 1.81 20.60 -42.06
C THR A 196 1.98 21.68 -43.16
N PRO A 197 1.19 21.66 -44.25
CA PRO A 197 1.28 22.66 -45.31
C PRO A 197 0.68 24.02 -44.88
N LEU A 198 1.44 24.79 -44.09
CA LEU A 198 1.00 26.07 -43.50
C LEU A 198 0.83 27.21 -44.53
N ALA A 199 1.47 27.10 -45.70
CA ALA A 199 1.45 28.16 -46.72
C ALA A 199 0.05 28.44 -47.27
N ALA A 200 -0.80 27.41 -47.37
CA ALA A 200 -2.17 27.54 -47.87
C ALA A 200 -3.09 28.27 -46.87
N SER A 201 -2.78 28.22 -45.57
CA SER A 201 -3.62 28.77 -44.51
C SER A 201 -3.24 30.18 -44.06
N GLY A 202 -2.22 30.79 -44.68
CA GLY A 202 -1.70 32.10 -44.29
C GLY A 202 -0.96 32.11 -42.94
N CYS A 203 -0.64 30.92 -42.41
CA CYS A 203 0.17 30.75 -41.21
C CYS A 203 1.65 30.62 -41.56
N ARG A 204 2.54 31.21 -40.75
CA ARG A 204 3.98 30.98 -40.85
C ARG A 204 4.65 30.90 -39.49
N VAL A 205 5.69 30.09 -39.42
CA VAL A 205 6.59 30.02 -38.27
C VAL A 205 7.66 31.11 -38.42
N VAL A 206 7.79 31.99 -37.44
CA VAL A 206 8.77 33.09 -37.44
C VAL A 206 9.58 33.06 -36.16
N ARG A 207 10.91 33.09 -36.28
CA ARG A 207 11.80 33.38 -35.17
C ARG A 207 11.82 34.89 -34.93
N ALA A 208 11.49 35.31 -33.70
CA ALA A 208 11.53 36.72 -33.34
C ALA A 208 13.00 37.19 -33.26
N THR A 209 13.37 38.12 -34.12
CA THR A 209 14.68 38.78 -34.18
C THR A 209 14.55 40.25 -33.80
N ARG A 210 15.67 40.94 -33.56
CA ARG A 210 15.64 42.37 -33.27
C ARG A 210 14.99 43.21 -34.39
N SER A 211 15.10 42.77 -35.64
CA SER A 211 14.54 43.49 -36.79
C SER A 211 13.03 43.32 -36.95
N ASN A 212 12.47 42.16 -36.61
CA ASN A 212 11.05 41.88 -36.83
C ASN A 212 10.18 42.02 -35.57
N ILE A 213 10.75 42.10 -34.37
CA ILE A 213 9.97 42.06 -33.12
C ILE A 213 8.98 43.22 -32.96
N GLY A 214 9.35 44.41 -33.47
CA GLY A 214 8.46 45.58 -33.49
C GLY A 214 7.31 45.43 -34.49
N LEU A 215 7.57 44.77 -35.61
CA LEU A 215 6.56 44.44 -36.63
C LEU A 215 5.54 43.42 -36.08
N LEU A 216 5.99 42.47 -35.28
CA LEU A 216 5.15 41.46 -34.64
C LEU A 216 4.40 41.98 -33.39
N GLY A 217 4.66 43.21 -32.95
CA GLY A 217 4.08 43.75 -31.71
C GLY A 217 4.51 42.99 -30.44
N LEU A 218 5.72 42.41 -30.46
CA LEU A 218 6.30 41.63 -29.38
C LEU A 218 7.31 42.48 -28.58
N GLY A 219 7.54 42.12 -27.30
CA GLY A 219 8.54 42.77 -26.45
C GLY A 219 9.90 42.07 -26.48
N TYR A 220 11.00 42.76 -26.18
CA TYR A 220 12.39 42.27 -26.25
C TYR A 220 12.66 40.90 -25.59
N ARG A 221 11.88 40.49 -24.57
CA ARG A 221 11.95 39.14 -23.96
C ARG A 221 11.55 38.00 -24.91
N SER A 222 11.04 38.34 -26.09
CA SER A 222 10.60 37.40 -27.12
C SER A 222 11.68 37.11 -28.15
N ILE A 223 12.79 37.85 -28.15
CA ILE A 223 13.91 37.61 -29.08
C ILE A 223 14.37 36.16 -28.95
N ASN A 224 14.68 35.53 -30.09
CA ASN A 224 15.06 34.13 -30.24
C ASN A 224 13.98 33.09 -29.93
N LYS A 225 12.74 33.50 -29.66
CA LYS A 225 11.61 32.56 -29.53
C LYS A 225 10.89 32.40 -30.87
N HIS A 226 10.31 31.24 -31.08
CA HIS A 226 9.49 30.94 -32.26
C HIS A 226 8.01 31.28 -32.01
N TYR A 227 7.38 31.83 -33.05
CA TYR A 227 5.98 32.21 -33.05
C TYR A 227 5.30 31.72 -34.32
N LEU A 228 4.05 31.26 -34.16
CA LEU A 228 3.10 31.15 -35.25
C LEU A 228 2.49 32.54 -35.47
N VAL A 229 2.55 33.03 -36.71
CA VAL A 229 2.03 34.34 -37.10
C VAL A 229 0.96 34.13 -38.16
N PHE A 230 -0.23 34.66 -37.89
CA PHE A 230 -1.38 34.63 -38.80
C PHE A 230 -1.71 36.05 -39.25
N GLU A 231 -1.91 36.23 -40.55
CA GLU A 231 -2.26 37.52 -41.13
C GLU A 231 -3.77 37.78 -40.95
N SER A 232 -4.15 38.72 -40.07
CA SER A 232 -5.57 38.95 -39.71
C SER A 232 -6.44 39.34 -40.92
N GLY A 233 -5.86 39.90 -41.97
CA GLY A 233 -6.56 40.22 -43.21
C GLY A 233 -6.81 39.03 -44.15
N ARG A 234 -6.19 37.87 -43.89
CA ARG A 234 -6.29 36.66 -44.71
C ARG A 234 -6.89 35.49 -43.97
N THR A 235 -6.62 35.37 -42.67
CA THR A 235 -7.01 34.23 -41.86
C THR A 235 -7.93 34.73 -40.74
N PRO A 236 -9.24 34.42 -40.77
CA PRO A 236 -10.14 34.74 -39.68
C PRO A 236 -9.70 34.02 -38.39
N LEU A 237 -10.20 34.51 -37.25
CA LEU A 237 -9.82 33.98 -35.94
C LEU A 237 -10.16 32.48 -35.79
N GLU A 238 -11.27 32.04 -36.37
CA GLU A 238 -11.69 30.64 -36.30
C GLU A 238 -10.73 29.72 -37.05
N ASP A 239 -10.30 30.07 -38.26
CA ASP A 239 -9.25 29.34 -38.99
C ASP A 239 -7.92 29.30 -38.22
N CYS A 240 -7.57 30.38 -37.50
CA CYS A 240 -6.38 30.38 -36.63
C CYS A 240 -6.51 29.35 -35.50
N LYS A 241 -7.70 29.21 -34.90
CA LYS A 241 -7.97 28.20 -33.88
C LYS A 241 -7.97 26.80 -34.48
N GLU A 242 -8.57 26.61 -35.66
CA GLU A 242 -8.60 25.32 -36.36
C GLU A 242 -7.19 24.80 -36.64
N ILE A 243 -6.27 25.65 -37.07
CA ILE A 243 -4.86 25.28 -37.27
C ILE A 243 -4.21 24.86 -35.94
N LEU A 244 -4.47 25.58 -34.85
CA LEU A 244 -3.94 25.24 -33.53
C LEU A 244 -4.56 23.95 -32.99
N LEU A 245 -5.86 23.72 -33.21
CA LEU A 245 -6.55 22.47 -32.88
C LEU A 245 -5.96 21.30 -33.66
N LYS A 246 -5.68 21.47 -34.96
CA LYS A 246 -4.99 20.46 -35.76
C LYS A 246 -3.61 20.14 -35.18
N ILE A 247 -2.81 21.16 -34.83
CA ILE A 247 -1.50 20.95 -34.20
C ILE A 247 -1.63 20.21 -32.86
N SER A 248 -2.63 20.58 -32.04
CA SER A 248 -2.94 19.89 -30.78
C SER A 248 -3.36 18.43 -31.00
N SER A 249 -4.15 18.16 -32.03
CA SER A 249 -4.57 16.79 -32.41
C SER A 249 -3.39 15.97 -32.87
N ASP A 250 -2.56 16.49 -33.79
CA ASP A 250 -1.36 15.83 -34.29
C ASP A 250 -0.37 15.55 -33.15
N PHE A 251 -0.21 16.48 -32.20
CA PHE A 251 0.61 16.27 -31.00
C PHE A 251 -0.01 15.22 -30.07
N GLY A 252 -1.33 15.26 -29.89
CA GLY A 252 -2.08 14.30 -29.10
C GLY A 252 -1.86 12.87 -29.59
N GLN A 253 -1.87 12.64 -30.90
CA GLN A 253 -1.57 11.33 -31.48
C GLN A 253 -0.15 10.87 -31.14
N VAL A 254 0.86 11.74 -31.32
CA VAL A 254 2.26 11.42 -30.96
C VAL A 254 2.39 11.12 -29.46
N PHE A 255 1.68 11.86 -28.61
CA PHE A 255 1.62 11.61 -27.18
C PHE A 255 0.99 10.25 -26.88
N GLU A 256 -0.15 9.93 -27.48
CA GLU A 256 -0.86 8.67 -27.27
C GLU A 256 0.01 7.48 -27.67
N GLU A 257 0.71 7.55 -28.79
CA GLU A 257 1.66 6.52 -29.21
C GLU A 257 2.82 6.36 -28.20
N ASN A 258 3.39 7.47 -27.72
CA ASN A 258 4.45 7.43 -26.72
C ASN A 258 3.96 6.91 -25.37
N ALA A 259 2.77 7.33 -24.93
CA ALA A 259 2.15 6.87 -23.70
C ALA A 259 1.85 5.38 -23.79
N ALA A 260 1.35 4.90 -24.93
CA ALA A 260 1.15 3.48 -25.19
C ALA A 260 2.46 2.69 -25.14
N GLN A 261 3.57 3.21 -25.68
CA GLN A 261 4.89 2.57 -25.56
C GLN A 261 5.42 2.55 -24.13
N ASN A 262 5.25 3.65 -23.38
CA ASN A 262 5.64 3.68 -21.97
C ASN A 262 4.79 2.68 -21.17
N LEU A 263 3.49 2.61 -21.43
CA LEU A 263 2.58 1.63 -20.85
C LEU A 263 2.97 0.20 -21.25
N ALA A 264 3.31 -0.05 -22.51
CA ALA A 264 3.82 -1.33 -23.01
C ALA A 264 5.12 -1.74 -22.29
N SER A 265 6.02 -0.79 -22.03
CA SER A 265 7.24 -1.08 -21.25
C SER A 265 6.95 -1.40 -19.79
N MET A 266 5.82 -0.90 -19.26
CA MET A 266 5.30 -1.20 -17.93
C MET A 266 4.32 -2.38 -17.95
N GLU A 267 4.03 -2.96 -19.12
CA GLU A 267 2.93 -3.92 -19.37
C GLU A 267 3.11 -5.21 -18.61
N GLY A 268 4.35 -5.67 -18.40
CA GLY A 268 4.60 -6.83 -17.53
C GLY A 268 4.01 -6.61 -16.13
N ASN A 269 4.13 -5.40 -15.59
CA ASN A 269 3.52 -5.05 -14.32
C ASN A 269 2.04 -4.70 -14.52
N TYR A 270 1.68 -3.98 -15.58
CA TYR A 270 0.33 -3.47 -15.79
C TYR A 270 -0.68 -4.59 -16.13
N GLN A 271 -0.35 -5.54 -17.00
CA GLN A 271 -1.22 -6.66 -17.33
C GLN A 271 -1.44 -7.58 -16.14
N HIS A 272 -0.37 -7.92 -15.42
CA HIS A 272 -0.48 -8.77 -14.23
C HIS A 272 -1.30 -8.08 -13.11
N ILE A 273 -1.12 -6.76 -12.93
CA ILE A 273 -1.86 -5.98 -11.93
C ILE A 273 -3.29 -5.60 -12.38
N PHE A 274 -3.61 -5.53 -13.68
CA PHE A 274 -4.90 -4.96 -14.10
C PHE A 274 -5.73 -5.86 -14.99
N MET A 275 -5.11 -6.71 -15.81
CA MET A 275 -5.83 -7.64 -16.67
C MET A 275 -6.06 -8.96 -15.96
N ASP A 276 -5.03 -9.50 -15.29
CA ASP A 276 -5.21 -10.69 -14.45
C ASP A 276 -6.01 -10.37 -13.18
N HIS A 277 -6.15 -9.09 -12.78
CA HIS A 277 -6.92 -8.64 -11.59
C HIS A 277 -8.44 -8.66 -11.73
N GLN A 278 -9.02 -8.94 -12.90
CA GLN A 278 -10.43 -9.33 -12.90
C GLN A 278 -10.64 -10.68 -12.21
N ASP A 279 -9.75 -11.65 -12.47
CA ASP A 279 -9.78 -12.94 -11.78
C ASP A 279 -9.05 -12.87 -10.42
N THR A 280 -7.91 -12.19 -10.34
CA THR A 280 -7.11 -12.13 -9.09
C THR A 280 -7.63 -11.13 -8.06
N GLY A 281 -8.45 -10.14 -8.45
CA GLY A 281 -9.22 -9.33 -7.50
C GLY A 281 -10.22 -10.18 -6.73
N ASP A 282 -10.90 -11.07 -7.44
CA ASP A 282 -11.76 -12.09 -6.85
C ASP A 282 -10.94 -13.08 -6.02
N GLU A 283 -9.75 -13.50 -6.47
CA GLU A 283 -8.88 -14.37 -5.67
C GLU A 283 -8.42 -13.73 -4.37
N GLN A 284 -8.01 -12.45 -4.37
CA GLN A 284 -7.58 -11.76 -3.15
C GLN A 284 -8.76 -11.61 -2.18
N GLN A 285 -9.93 -11.24 -2.70
CA GLN A 285 -11.15 -11.18 -1.90
C GLN A 285 -11.54 -12.58 -1.38
N GLN A 286 -11.33 -13.63 -2.17
CA GLN A 286 -11.58 -15.01 -1.81
C GLN A 286 -10.61 -15.49 -0.72
N VAL A 287 -9.30 -15.19 -0.82
CA VAL A 287 -8.31 -15.45 0.22
C VAL A 287 -8.73 -14.78 1.53
N MET A 288 -9.14 -13.51 1.47
CA MET A 288 -9.61 -12.79 2.66
C MET A 288 -10.85 -13.44 3.26
N GLN A 289 -11.82 -13.86 2.44
CA GLN A 289 -12.99 -14.59 2.91
C GLN A 289 -12.61 -15.94 3.52
N ASP A 290 -11.68 -16.68 2.92
CA ASP A 290 -11.20 -17.96 3.44
C ASP A 290 -10.49 -17.78 4.79
N ILE A 291 -9.67 -16.72 4.95
CA ILE A 291 -9.05 -16.36 6.23
C ILE A 291 -10.13 -16.00 7.27
N GLN A 292 -11.18 -15.27 6.88
CA GLN A 292 -12.29 -14.96 7.77
C GLN A 292 -13.06 -16.22 8.19
N ARG A 293 -13.35 -17.14 7.26
CA ARG A 293 -13.99 -18.44 7.56
C ARG A 293 -13.13 -19.27 8.49
N LEU A 294 -11.82 -19.30 8.28
CA LEU A 294 -10.88 -19.96 9.18
C LEU A 294 -10.93 -19.32 10.57
N ALA A 295 -10.92 -17.99 10.67
CA ALA A 295 -11.06 -17.31 11.95
C ALA A 295 -12.37 -17.67 12.66
N ASP A 296 -13.50 -17.68 11.95
CA ASP A 296 -14.81 -18.04 12.52
C ASP A 296 -14.89 -19.51 12.96
N SER A 297 -14.07 -20.40 12.37
CA SER A 297 -13.94 -21.78 12.82
C SER A 297 -13.10 -21.94 14.09
N ILE A 298 -12.10 -21.06 14.29
CA ILE A 298 -11.17 -21.08 15.45
C ILE A 298 -11.77 -20.35 16.65
N PHE A 299 -12.42 -19.22 16.46
CA PHE A 299 -12.90 -18.36 17.53
C PHE A 299 -14.38 -18.61 17.86
N THR A 300 -14.75 -18.47 19.14
CA THR A 300 -16.13 -18.69 19.62
C THR A 300 -17.02 -17.48 19.41
N GLN A 301 -16.44 -16.29 19.34
CA GLN A 301 -17.12 -15.10 18.87
C GLN A 301 -16.75 -14.86 17.42
N SER A 302 -17.71 -14.38 16.64
CA SER A 302 -17.45 -13.89 15.28
C SER A 302 -16.23 -12.99 15.36
N ALA A 303 -15.17 -13.37 14.63
CA ALA A 303 -13.95 -12.57 14.63
C ALA A 303 -14.35 -11.15 14.20
N PRO A 304 -13.69 -10.09 14.72
CA PRO A 304 -14.01 -8.73 14.33
C PRO A 304 -14.04 -8.70 12.82
N THR A 305 -15.25 -8.52 12.26
CA THR A 305 -15.45 -8.62 10.83
C THR A 305 -14.41 -7.74 10.20
N LEU A 306 -13.71 -8.26 9.19
CA LEU A 306 -12.85 -7.42 8.35
C LEU A 306 -13.78 -6.46 7.60
N ILE A 307 -14.25 -5.42 8.32
CA ILE A 307 -14.99 -4.32 7.77
C ILE A 307 -13.93 -3.55 6.99
N ILE A 308 -13.76 -3.95 5.73
CA ILE A 308 -13.26 -3.05 4.72
C ILE A 308 -14.25 -1.90 4.78
N GLY A 309 -13.86 -0.79 5.39
CA GLY A 309 -14.69 0.40 5.38
C GLY A 309 -14.95 0.69 3.91
N HIS A 310 -16.18 0.46 3.43
CA HIS A 310 -16.61 0.99 2.16
C HIS A 310 -16.34 2.48 2.26
N GLN A 311 -15.27 2.96 1.61
CA GLN A 311 -15.02 4.39 1.56
C GLN A 311 -16.25 4.99 0.88
N PRO A 312 -17.03 5.85 1.55
CA PRO A 312 -18.00 6.64 0.82
C PRO A 312 -17.20 7.44 -0.21
N GLY A 313 -17.63 7.36 -1.47
CA GLY A 313 -17.00 8.07 -2.59
C GLY A 313 -16.56 9.47 -2.18
N SER A 314 -15.30 9.77 -2.45
CA SER A 314 -14.58 10.98 -2.08
C SER A 314 -15.36 12.26 -2.41
N GLN A 315 -16.03 12.85 -1.42
CA GLN A 315 -16.29 14.29 -1.44
C GLN A 315 -15.02 15.05 -1.00
N PRO A 316 -14.63 16.13 -1.69
CA PRO A 316 -13.46 16.92 -1.32
C PRO A 316 -13.72 17.66 0.00
N LYS A 317 -12.97 17.32 1.05
CA LYS A 317 -13.03 18.04 2.33
C LYS A 317 -12.36 19.42 2.19
N PRO A 318 -13.00 20.52 2.63
CA PRO A 318 -12.37 21.82 2.70
C PRO A 318 -11.36 21.88 3.86
N ASN A 319 -10.21 22.47 3.55
CA ASN A 319 -9.10 22.74 4.47
C ASN A 319 -9.55 23.61 5.65
N LYS A 320 -9.58 23.08 6.88
CA LYS A 320 -9.59 23.87 8.12
C LYS A 320 -8.59 23.29 9.13
N LYS A 321 -7.63 24.11 9.53
CA LYS A 321 -6.70 23.88 10.66
C LYS A 321 -7.49 23.81 11.97
N PRO A 322 -7.17 22.90 12.90
CA PRO A 322 -7.66 22.99 14.26
C PRO A 322 -6.75 23.91 15.08
N THR A 323 -7.35 24.93 15.69
CA THR A 323 -6.81 25.72 16.79
C THR A 323 -6.96 24.89 18.07
N LEU A 324 -5.85 24.65 18.78
CA LEU A 324 -5.83 24.03 20.10
C LEU A 324 -6.27 25.06 21.14
N GLU A 325 -7.38 24.80 21.83
CA GLU A 325 -7.73 25.46 23.09
C GLU A 325 -7.17 24.66 24.27
N HIS A 326 -6.55 25.39 25.18
CA HIS A 326 -6.03 24.96 26.46
C HIS A 326 -7.15 24.92 27.51
N GLU A 327 -7.15 23.89 28.37
CA GLU A 327 -7.83 23.93 29.66
C GLU A 327 -6.83 23.56 30.78
N HIS A 328 -6.84 24.37 31.86
CA HIS A 328 -6.03 24.29 33.09
C HIS A 328 -6.40 23.05 33.93
N ASN A 329 -5.61 22.50 34.86
CA ASN A 329 -5.00 23.12 36.06
C ASN A 329 -4.10 22.08 36.83
N PRO A 330 -3.57 22.32 38.07
CA PRO A 330 -2.15 22.54 38.36
C PRO A 330 -1.48 21.45 39.22
N THR A 331 -0.15 21.54 39.46
CA THR A 331 0.54 21.59 40.79
C THR A 331 2.05 21.31 40.67
N HIS A 332 2.86 22.29 41.11
CA HIS A 332 4.25 22.30 41.65
C HIS A 332 5.26 21.18 41.29
N ILE A 333 6.49 21.54 40.88
CA ILE A 333 7.67 21.87 41.73
C ILE A 333 8.80 22.43 40.84
N SER A 334 9.52 23.40 41.41
CA SER A 334 10.53 24.31 40.90
C SER A 334 11.86 23.69 40.43
N GLN A 335 12.54 24.35 39.48
CA GLN A 335 13.92 24.88 39.53
C GLN A 335 14.38 25.24 38.10
N SER A 336 14.52 26.53 37.78
CA SER A 336 15.75 27.35 37.89
C SER A 336 16.64 27.26 36.64
N GLY A 337 16.73 28.35 35.88
CA GLY A 337 17.75 28.54 34.85
C GLY A 337 17.46 29.72 33.92
N ASN A 338 18.03 30.87 34.26
CA ASN A 338 18.05 32.13 33.52
C ASN A 338 18.32 31.98 32.01
N ASP A 339 17.75 32.86 31.18
CA ASP A 339 18.56 33.80 30.41
C ASP A 339 17.75 34.96 29.78
N ASN A 340 18.44 36.10 29.75
CA ASN A 340 17.99 37.45 29.38
C ASN A 340 17.72 37.61 27.87
N GLY A 341 16.82 38.54 27.52
CA GLY A 341 16.69 39.02 26.13
C GLY A 341 15.65 40.12 25.92
N THR A 342 15.97 41.34 26.35
CA THR A 342 15.27 42.60 26.05
C THR A 342 15.31 42.94 24.55
N ILE A 343 14.17 43.20 23.89
CA ILE A 343 14.07 44.12 22.74
C ILE A 343 12.74 44.90 22.76
N ILE A 344 12.87 46.21 22.60
CA ILE A 344 11.86 47.28 22.48
C ILE A 344 11.31 47.32 21.04
N GLY A 345 10.02 47.67 20.87
CA GLY A 345 9.51 48.10 19.56
C GLY A 345 8.02 48.45 19.52
N ASP A 346 7.72 49.73 19.69
CA ASP A 346 6.43 50.41 19.47
C ASP A 346 5.79 50.15 18.09
N GLY A 347 4.46 50.24 18.02
CA GLY A 347 3.71 50.24 16.76
C GLY A 347 2.20 50.32 16.90
N THR A 348 1.69 51.50 17.29
CA THR A 348 0.29 51.94 17.26
C THR A 348 -0.40 51.78 15.90
N ILE A 349 -1.62 51.21 15.85
CA ILE A 349 -2.67 51.60 14.88
C ILE A 349 -4.05 51.63 15.57
N ILE A 350 -4.72 52.76 15.38
CA ILE A 350 -6.06 53.14 15.83
C ILE A 350 -7.11 52.72 14.79
N GLY A 351 -8.32 52.33 15.24
CA GLY A 351 -9.55 52.86 14.64
C GLY A 351 -10.59 51.91 14.04
N ASN A 352 -11.55 51.52 14.89
CA ASN A 352 -13.02 51.47 14.72
C ASN A 352 -13.71 51.07 13.39
N GLY A 353 -14.72 50.21 13.55
CA GLY A 353 -15.89 50.13 12.66
C GLY A 353 -16.96 49.16 13.18
N ASN A 354 -17.85 49.66 14.04
CA ASN A 354 -19.13 49.04 14.41
C ASN A 354 -19.95 48.70 13.16
N PHE A 355 -20.62 47.54 13.15
CA PHE A 355 -21.92 47.39 12.51
C PHE A 355 -22.79 46.43 13.34
N ASP A 356 -23.87 47.00 13.85
CA ASP A 356 -25.00 46.37 14.52
C ASP A 356 -25.96 45.73 13.50
N GLY A 357 -26.74 44.76 13.96
CA GLY A 357 -27.94 44.22 13.30
C GLY A 357 -27.77 42.74 12.93
N GLY A 358 -28.54 41.78 13.44
CA GLY A 358 -29.85 41.85 14.08
C GLY A 358 -30.78 40.85 13.39
N GLY A 359 -31.10 39.76 14.09
CA GLY A 359 -32.40 39.06 14.01
C GLY A 359 -32.70 38.15 12.81
N GLY A 360 -33.37 37.04 13.12
CA GLY A 360 -34.29 36.38 12.18
C GLY A 360 -34.11 34.87 12.04
N GLY A 361 -34.82 34.11 12.88
CA GLY A 361 -35.04 32.68 12.66
C GLY A 361 -35.97 32.41 11.48
N GLY A 362 -36.04 31.15 11.06
CA GLY A 362 -36.99 30.71 10.05
C GLY A 362 -36.79 29.27 9.61
N SER A 363 -37.54 28.38 10.26
CA SER A 363 -37.83 27.01 9.80
C SER A 363 -38.56 27.04 8.46
N GLY A 364 -38.30 26.08 7.57
CA GLY A 364 -38.97 26.00 6.27
C GLY A 364 -38.56 24.80 5.43
N ASN A 365 -39.22 23.68 5.71
CA ASN A 365 -39.26 22.47 4.90
C ASN A 365 -40.14 22.70 3.65
N THR A 366 -39.67 22.38 2.43
CA THR A 366 -40.55 22.07 1.29
C THR A 366 -39.91 21.10 0.30
N ASN A 367 -40.73 20.10 -0.04
CA ASN A 367 -40.61 19.13 -1.12
C ASN A 367 -40.93 19.77 -2.49
N SER A 368 -40.49 19.11 -3.57
CA SER A 368 -41.05 18.99 -4.95
C SER A 368 -40.01 19.32 -6.05
N GLN A 369 -39.55 18.35 -6.86
CA GLN A 369 -40.14 17.77 -8.09
C GLN A 369 -39.89 18.58 -9.40
N SER A 370 -39.21 17.90 -10.35
CA SER A 370 -39.33 17.95 -11.82
C SER A 370 -38.65 19.06 -12.67
N GLN A 371 -37.74 18.64 -13.57
CA GLN A 371 -37.53 19.03 -15.00
C GLN A 371 -36.27 18.27 -15.50
N VAL A 372 -36.27 17.36 -16.49
CA VAL A 372 -36.62 17.36 -17.94
C VAL A 372 -35.81 18.34 -18.80
N LEU A 373 -35.24 17.81 -19.90
CA LEU A 373 -34.55 18.46 -21.05
C LEU A 373 -33.04 18.75 -20.83
N VAL A 374 -32.07 18.45 -21.70
CA VAL A 374 -32.02 18.26 -23.18
C VAL A 374 -30.94 17.22 -23.53
N GLN A 375 -31.27 16.36 -24.48
CA GLN A 375 -30.41 15.39 -25.15
C GLN A 375 -29.92 15.97 -26.48
N SER A 376 -28.60 15.96 -26.73
CA SER A 376 -27.95 16.15 -28.05
C SER A 376 -26.64 15.36 -28.03
N GLN A 377 -26.59 14.18 -28.64
CA GLN A 377 -25.93 13.89 -29.94
C GLN A 377 -24.42 14.21 -29.96
N SER A 378 -23.49 13.37 -30.41
CA SER A 378 -23.48 11.99 -30.91
C SER A 378 -22.02 11.70 -31.30
N GLN A 379 -21.42 10.63 -30.80
CA GLN A 379 -20.21 10.05 -31.41
C GLN A 379 -20.32 8.53 -31.28
N SER A 380 -20.70 7.92 -32.38
CA SER A 380 -20.69 6.49 -32.62
C SER A 380 -19.25 6.01 -32.68
N GLN A 381 -18.80 5.34 -31.61
CA GLN A 381 -17.60 4.51 -31.61
C GLN A 381 -18.04 3.07 -31.36
N VAL A 382 -17.56 2.18 -32.21
CA VAL A 382 -17.86 0.75 -32.27
C VAL A 382 -17.62 0.10 -30.90
N GLU A 383 -18.70 -0.40 -30.31
CA GLU A 383 -18.72 -1.19 -29.09
C GLU A 383 -18.15 -2.59 -29.38
N SER A 384 -16.87 -2.80 -29.04
CA SER A 384 -16.41 -4.13 -28.62
C SER A 384 -16.35 -4.11 -27.10
N GLU A 385 -17.39 -4.67 -26.49
CA GLU A 385 -17.68 -4.73 -25.06
C GLU A 385 -16.74 -5.66 -24.26
N ASP A 386 -15.43 -5.41 -24.31
CA ASP A 386 -14.52 -5.85 -23.23
C ASP A 386 -14.24 -4.64 -22.32
N ASN A 387 -15.33 -4.17 -21.69
CA ASN A 387 -15.30 -3.11 -20.70
C ASN A 387 -14.72 -3.66 -19.40
N SER A 388 -13.40 -3.83 -19.33
CA SER A 388 -12.72 -3.98 -18.04
C SER A 388 -12.84 -2.64 -17.30
N PRO A 389 -13.71 -2.54 -16.27
CA PRO A 389 -14.29 -1.27 -15.84
C PRO A 389 -13.33 -0.42 -15.00
N LEU A 390 -12.17 -0.97 -14.61
CA LEU A 390 -11.38 -0.33 -13.57
C LEU A 390 -10.55 0.86 -14.07
N PHE A 391 -10.16 0.92 -15.35
CA PHE A 391 -9.38 2.04 -15.88
C PHE A 391 -9.64 2.33 -17.36
N THR A 392 -10.84 2.82 -17.67
CA THR A 392 -11.02 3.72 -18.83
C THR A 392 -10.33 5.05 -18.50
N MET A 393 -9.00 5.05 -18.48
CA MET A 393 -8.23 6.26 -18.27
C MET A 393 -8.63 7.26 -19.35
N SER A 394 -9.16 8.41 -18.93
CA SER A 394 -9.59 9.44 -19.86
C SER A 394 -8.44 9.81 -20.78
N ARG A 395 -8.67 9.71 -22.09
CA ARG A 395 -7.68 10.15 -23.09
C ARG A 395 -7.29 11.61 -22.80
N PRO A 396 -5.99 11.94 -22.80
CA PRO A 396 -5.54 13.29 -22.54
C PRO A 396 -6.04 14.23 -23.65
N VAL A 397 -6.76 15.27 -23.26
CA VAL A 397 -7.27 16.27 -24.22
C VAL A 397 -6.26 17.40 -24.33
N PHE A 398 -5.50 17.42 -25.42
CA PHE A 398 -4.53 18.49 -25.73
C PHE A 398 -5.16 19.73 -26.35
N GLU A 399 -6.41 19.63 -26.79
CA GLU A 399 -7.18 20.76 -27.29
C GLU A 399 -7.31 21.83 -26.20
N PRO A 400 -6.89 23.08 -26.46
CA PRO A 400 -7.05 24.15 -25.49
C PRO A 400 -8.52 24.39 -25.20
N ALA A 401 -8.88 24.52 -23.93
CA ALA A 401 -10.24 24.86 -23.57
C ALA A 401 -10.58 26.29 -24.01
N GLY A 402 -11.87 26.61 -24.12
CA GLY A 402 -12.35 27.92 -24.56
C GLY A 402 -11.69 29.12 -23.83
N TRP A 403 -11.35 28.94 -22.56
CA TRP A 403 -10.69 29.95 -21.72
C TRP A 403 -9.16 30.05 -21.91
N ASP A 404 -8.52 29.10 -22.57
CA ASP A 404 -7.07 29.09 -22.80
C ASP A 404 -6.68 29.95 -24.02
N TRP A 405 -7.59 30.13 -24.98
CA TRP A 405 -7.34 30.87 -26.22
C TRP A 405 -6.76 32.27 -26.03
N PRO A 406 -7.24 33.12 -25.09
CA PRO A 406 -6.64 34.45 -24.88
C PRO A 406 -5.17 34.40 -24.40
N THR A 407 -4.76 33.28 -23.79
CA THR A 407 -3.38 33.10 -23.29
C THR A 407 -2.44 32.60 -24.39
N LEU A 408 -2.94 31.73 -25.27
CA LEU A 408 -2.22 31.10 -26.36
C LEU A 408 -2.17 31.98 -27.61
N LEU A 409 -3.30 32.56 -28.01
CA LEU A 409 -3.48 33.33 -29.23
C LEU A 409 -3.68 34.80 -28.90
N LYS A 410 -2.72 35.64 -29.31
CA LYS A 410 -2.72 37.06 -29.00
C LYS A 410 -2.85 37.89 -30.26
N HIS A 411 -3.88 38.74 -30.30
CA HIS A 411 -3.96 39.79 -31.29
C HIS A 411 -2.92 40.86 -30.98
N LYS A 412 -2.14 41.22 -32.00
CA LYS A 412 -1.08 42.21 -31.95
C LYS A 412 -1.34 43.21 -33.04
N GLN A 413 -1.51 44.46 -32.64
CA GLN A 413 -1.40 45.55 -33.60
C GLN A 413 0.08 45.82 -33.84
N PRO A 414 0.50 45.99 -35.11
CA PRO A 414 1.83 46.45 -35.40
C PRO A 414 2.07 47.76 -34.65
N ASN A 415 3.24 47.88 -34.02
CA ASN A 415 3.59 49.11 -33.32
C ASN A 415 3.89 50.17 -34.38
N THR A 416 2.83 50.76 -34.94
CA THR A 416 2.92 52.00 -35.69
C THR A 416 3.40 53.00 -34.67
N ARG A 417 4.73 53.21 -34.63
CA ARG A 417 5.33 54.25 -33.80
C ARG A 417 4.52 55.50 -34.10
N LYS A 418 3.67 55.90 -33.17
CA LYS A 418 3.09 57.24 -33.16
C LYS A 418 4.30 58.13 -32.97
N THR A 419 4.87 58.57 -34.09
CA THR A 419 6.09 59.38 -34.19
C THR A 419 5.96 60.74 -33.50
N GLY A 420 4.85 61.02 -32.81
CA GLY A 420 4.56 62.31 -32.17
C GLY A 420 4.56 62.34 -30.64
N TRP A 421 4.72 61.23 -29.92
CA TRP A 421 4.77 61.27 -28.45
C TRP A 421 6.05 60.61 -27.95
N VAL A 422 7.13 61.38 -28.00
CA VAL A 422 8.30 61.18 -27.15
C VAL A 422 7.81 61.32 -25.71
N ARG A 423 7.30 60.25 -25.11
CA ARG A 423 7.30 60.18 -23.64
C ARG A 423 8.77 60.26 -23.26
N PRO A 424 9.19 61.22 -22.41
CA PRO A 424 10.58 61.33 -22.01
C PRO A 424 10.96 59.98 -21.41
N PHE A 425 11.84 59.29 -22.11
CA PHE A 425 12.50 58.11 -21.62
C PHE A 425 13.25 58.58 -20.38
N PHE A 426 12.73 58.31 -19.19
CA PHE A 426 13.58 58.26 -18.02
C PHE A 426 14.63 57.20 -18.34
N GLN A 427 15.81 57.66 -18.76
CA GLN A 427 17.03 56.87 -18.75
C GLN A 427 17.27 56.48 -17.29
N ARG A 428 16.63 55.39 -16.83
CA ARG A 428 17.18 54.61 -15.73
C ARG A 428 18.41 53.96 -16.31
N THR A 429 19.55 54.60 -16.07
CA THR A 429 20.88 54.02 -16.21
C THR A 429 20.90 52.75 -15.36
N PHE A 430 20.65 51.60 -15.98
CA PHE A 430 21.01 50.33 -15.37
C PHE A 430 22.53 50.25 -15.43
N SER A 431 23.19 50.56 -14.31
CA SER A 431 24.58 50.21 -14.08
C SER A 431 24.67 48.69 -14.08
N ILE A 432 25.13 48.12 -15.20
CA ILE A 432 25.47 46.71 -15.31
C ILE A 432 26.77 46.51 -14.54
N ARG A 433 26.65 46.19 -13.24
CA ARG A 433 27.77 45.64 -12.47
C ARG A 433 27.98 44.19 -12.92
N SER A 434 28.88 44.00 -13.87
CA SER A 434 29.40 42.69 -14.24
C SER A 434 30.09 42.06 -13.03
N LYS A 435 29.43 41.10 -12.37
CA LYS A 435 30.11 40.12 -11.51
C LYS A 435 30.53 38.97 -12.41
N SER A 436 31.82 38.92 -12.76
CA SER A 436 32.46 37.71 -13.25
C SER A 436 32.56 36.72 -12.09
N THR A 437 31.70 35.71 -12.08
CA THR A 437 31.91 34.52 -11.27
C THR A 437 32.34 33.40 -12.20
N THR A 438 33.65 33.24 -12.34
CA THR A 438 34.28 32.03 -12.86
C THR A 438 34.07 30.93 -11.81
N ALA A 439 33.00 30.15 -11.97
CA ALA A 439 32.91 28.82 -11.38
C ALA A 439 33.22 27.82 -12.49
N SER A 440 34.43 27.27 -12.45
CA SER A 440 34.82 26.10 -13.22
C SER A 440 34.06 24.90 -12.64
N THR A 441 33.07 24.41 -13.37
CA THR A 441 32.43 23.12 -13.06
C THR A 441 32.98 22.11 -14.04
N THR A 442 33.96 21.35 -13.57
CA THR A 442 34.47 20.13 -14.19
C THR A 442 33.29 19.15 -14.29
N CYS A 443 32.79 18.90 -15.50
CA CYS A 443 31.86 17.81 -15.74
C CYS A 443 32.60 16.49 -15.62
N THR A 444 32.32 15.74 -14.56
CA THR A 444 32.65 14.32 -14.46
C THR A 444 31.74 13.57 -15.42
N THR A 445 32.32 13.02 -16.48
CA THR A 445 31.68 12.07 -17.39
C THR A 445 31.32 10.82 -16.60
N VAL A 446 30.03 10.61 -16.31
CA VAL A 446 29.53 9.32 -15.84
C VAL A 446 29.16 8.51 -17.07
N THR A 447 30.04 7.59 -17.44
CA THR A 447 29.77 6.52 -18.38
C THR A 447 28.78 5.56 -17.72
N ALA A 448 27.50 5.69 -18.04
CA ALA A 448 26.52 4.63 -17.78
C ALA A 448 26.61 3.62 -18.93
N THR A 449 27.20 2.47 -18.65
CA THR A 449 27.13 1.26 -19.46
C THR A 449 25.66 0.86 -19.63
N SER A 450 25.13 1.03 -20.83
CA SER A 450 23.87 0.42 -21.25
C SER A 450 24.20 -0.91 -21.93
N THR A 451 23.81 -2.00 -21.27
CA THR A 451 23.70 -3.33 -21.86
C THR A 451 22.22 -3.60 -22.14
N GLY A 452 21.89 -3.88 -23.41
CA GLY A 452 20.54 -4.22 -23.92
C GLY A 452 19.82 -2.99 -24.49
N SER A 453 19.87 -2.62 -25.78
CA SER A 453 19.76 -3.35 -27.04
C SER A 453 18.43 -4.07 -27.25
N THR A 454 17.40 -3.30 -27.59
CA THR A 454 16.38 -3.69 -28.59
C THR A 454 15.88 -2.44 -29.33
N THR A 455 16.44 -2.26 -30.52
CA THR A 455 15.89 -1.60 -31.73
C THR A 455 14.58 -0.82 -31.59
N ALA A 456 14.67 0.50 -31.37
CA ALA A 456 13.69 1.46 -31.85
C ALA A 456 14.12 1.94 -33.25
N THR A 457 13.48 1.39 -34.27
CA THR A 457 13.52 1.90 -35.64
C THR A 457 12.86 3.28 -35.71
N GLY A 458 13.64 4.31 -36.06
CA GLY A 458 13.19 5.28 -37.06
C GLY A 458 12.56 6.60 -36.62
N ILE A 459 13.08 7.29 -35.59
CA ILE A 459 13.10 8.77 -35.63
C ILE A 459 14.55 9.17 -35.88
N THR A 460 14.96 9.10 -37.15
CA THR A 460 16.18 9.78 -37.57
C THR A 460 16.03 11.25 -37.19
N ASN A 461 17.01 11.79 -36.45
CA ASN A 461 17.20 13.21 -36.23
C ASN A 461 17.34 13.90 -37.61
N VAL A 462 16.21 14.15 -38.27
CA VAL A 462 16.15 15.08 -39.39
C VAL A 462 16.33 16.43 -38.73
N SER A 463 17.57 16.90 -38.69
CA SER A 463 17.87 18.32 -38.55
C SER A 463 17.27 19.01 -39.77
N SER A 464 15.95 19.14 -39.81
CA SER A 464 15.24 19.89 -40.84
C SER A 464 15.73 21.30 -40.68
N ASN A 465 16.57 21.72 -41.61
CA ASN A 465 17.08 23.07 -41.73
C ASN A 465 15.87 23.95 -42.07
N ILE A 466 15.05 24.30 -41.06
CA ILE A 466 13.96 25.26 -41.18
C ILE A 466 14.66 26.56 -41.49
N ASN A 467 14.82 26.83 -42.79
CA ASN A 467 15.53 27.98 -43.35
C ASN A 467 14.71 29.24 -43.01
N SER A 468 14.81 29.65 -41.74
CA SER A 468 13.99 30.67 -41.07
C SER A 468 14.37 32.10 -41.50
N ASN A 469 15.34 32.22 -42.42
CA ASN A 469 15.87 33.48 -42.92
C ASN A 469 15.22 33.90 -44.25
N SER A 470 14.01 33.41 -44.56
CA SER A 470 13.25 34.07 -45.61
C SER A 470 13.10 35.55 -45.24
N ASN A 471 13.49 36.45 -46.15
CA ASN A 471 13.28 37.88 -45.96
C ASN A 471 11.76 38.09 -46.00
N ILE A 472 11.16 38.07 -44.82
CA ILE A 472 9.73 38.12 -44.61
C ILE A 472 9.25 39.54 -44.98
N ASN A 473 8.94 39.74 -46.26
CA ASN A 473 8.40 40.99 -46.81
C ASN A 473 6.89 41.06 -46.51
N ILE A 474 6.54 41.15 -45.23
CA ILE A 474 5.13 41.23 -44.81
C ILE A 474 4.66 42.66 -45.06
N ASN A 475 3.65 42.80 -45.90
CA ASN A 475 2.97 44.07 -46.10
C ASN A 475 2.02 44.35 -44.90
N ILE A 476 2.58 44.63 -43.71
CA ILE A 476 1.84 44.75 -42.41
C ILE A 476 1.07 46.08 -42.29
N LYS A 477 0.97 46.89 -43.35
CA LYS A 477 0.71 48.32 -43.16
C LYS A 477 -0.67 48.68 -42.61
N THR A 478 -1.64 47.76 -42.51
CA THR A 478 -2.98 48.10 -41.98
C THR A 478 -3.71 47.01 -41.18
N THR A 479 -3.46 45.72 -41.42
CA THR A 479 -4.19 44.64 -40.75
C THR A 479 -3.41 44.11 -39.55
N GLY A 480 -4.07 43.96 -38.39
CA GLY A 480 -3.45 43.35 -37.20
C GLY A 480 -2.89 41.93 -37.48
N LEU A 481 -2.19 41.37 -36.51
CA LEU A 481 -1.63 40.02 -36.59
C LEU A 481 -2.11 39.20 -35.40
N TRP A 482 -2.43 37.93 -35.63
CA TRP A 482 -2.56 36.98 -34.53
C TRP A 482 -1.25 36.24 -34.35
N THR A 483 -0.83 36.08 -33.09
CA THR A 483 0.44 35.44 -32.76
C THR A 483 0.24 34.39 -31.67
N CYS A 484 0.81 33.20 -31.86
CA CYS A 484 0.90 32.16 -30.85
C CYS A 484 2.37 31.83 -30.58
N SER A 485 2.78 31.80 -29.31
CA SER A 485 4.15 31.43 -28.97
C SER A 485 4.25 29.91 -28.90
N ILE A 486 5.15 29.32 -29.69
CA ILE A 486 5.40 27.86 -29.66
C ILE A 486 5.80 27.43 -28.24
N SER A 487 6.59 28.25 -27.56
CA SER A 487 7.01 27.98 -26.19
C SER A 487 5.85 27.92 -25.18
N ARG A 488 4.78 28.69 -25.41
CA ARG A 488 3.57 28.64 -24.57
C ARG A 488 2.69 27.45 -24.92
N LEU A 489 2.61 27.11 -26.20
CA LEU A 489 1.92 25.90 -26.65
C LEU A 489 2.61 24.65 -26.08
N ALA A 490 3.94 24.63 -26.07
CA ALA A 490 4.73 23.58 -25.41
C ALA A 490 4.51 23.53 -23.89
N ASP A 491 4.41 24.68 -23.22
CA ASP A 491 4.04 24.72 -21.79
C ASP A 491 2.66 24.11 -21.54
N HIS A 492 1.69 24.40 -22.42
CA HIS A 492 0.34 23.81 -22.36
C HIS A 492 0.39 22.29 -22.52
N PHE A 493 1.06 21.79 -23.57
CA PHE A 493 1.20 20.34 -23.79
C PHE A 493 1.98 19.64 -22.67
N ALA A 494 3.04 20.25 -22.16
CA ALA A 494 3.79 19.72 -21.02
C ALA A 494 2.91 19.59 -19.77
N LYS A 495 2.05 20.59 -19.54
CA LYS A 495 1.08 20.57 -18.45
C LYS A 495 0.06 19.45 -18.62
N VAL A 496 -0.55 19.32 -19.80
CA VAL A 496 -1.54 18.25 -20.07
C VAL A 496 -0.92 16.87 -19.89
N GLY A 497 0.29 16.63 -20.41
CA GLY A 497 1.01 15.37 -20.21
C GLY A 497 1.37 15.11 -18.74
N HIS A 498 1.79 16.14 -18.01
CA HIS A 498 2.05 16.04 -16.56
C HIS A 498 0.78 15.70 -15.77
N ASP A 499 -0.33 16.34 -16.08
CA ASP A 499 -1.63 16.11 -15.43
C ASP A 499 -2.13 14.68 -15.72
N TYR A 500 -1.93 14.17 -16.94
CA TYR A 500 -2.21 12.77 -17.31
C TYR A 500 -1.48 11.77 -16.40
N TYR A 501 -0.14 11.85 -16.30
CA TYR A 501 0.64 10.95 -15.44
C TYR A 501 0.37 11.18 -13.95
N THR A 502 -0.02 12.39 -13.55
CA THR A 502 -0.45 12.67 -12.17
C THR A 502 -1.73 11.93 -11.83
N ASN A 503 -2.71 11.92 -12.74
CA ASN A 503 -3.96 11.18 -12.54
C ASN A 503 -3.70 9.67 -12.49
N MET A 504 -2.85 9.14 -13.39
CA MET A 504 -2.44 7.74 -13.35
C MET A 504 -1.78 7.36 -12.03
N LEU A 505 -0.87 8.19 -11.53
CA LEU A 505 -0.19 7.97 -10.27
C LEU A 505 -1.16 8.00 -9.08
N ASN A 506 -2.09 8.96 -9.06
CA ASN A 506 -3.11 9.05 -8.01
C ASN A 506 -4.00 7.80 -7.97
N ASN A 507 -4.42 7.31 -9.14
CA ASN A 507 -5.19 6.09 -9.27
C ASN A 507 -4.41 4.86 -8.78
N THR A 508 -3.15 4.74 -9.20
CA THR A 508 -2.25 3.66 -8.76
C THR A 508 -2.05 3.69 -7.24
N ASN A 509 -1.84 4.88 -6.66
CA ASN A 509 -1.69 5.04 -5.21
C ASN A 509 -2.97 4.73 -4.44
N LEU A 510 -4.15 5.03 -5.01
CA LEU A 510 -5.43 4.67 -4.41
C LEU A 510 -5.59 3.15 -4.34
N MET A 511 -5.27 2.45 -5.44
CA MET A 511 -5.29 0.98 -5.51
C MET A 511 -4.26 0.36 -4.55
N HIS A 512 -3.03 0.84 -4.57
CA HIS A 512 -1.98 0.40 -3.65
C HIS A 512 -2.41 0.57 -2.20
N SER A 513 -2.93 1.74 -1.81
CA SER A 513 -3.43 1.99 -0.46
C SER A 513 -4.55 1.03 -0.05
N HIS A 514 -5.50 0.76 -0.96
CA HIS A 514 -6.58 -0.19 -0.71
C HIS A 514 -6.03 -1.62 -0.52
N GLN A 515 -5.19 -2.09 -1.43
CA GLN A 515 -4.60 -3.43 -1.34
C GLN A 515 -3.67 -3.58 -0.12
N SER A 516 -2.88 -2.57 0.24
CA SER A 516 -2.08 -2.57 1.49
C SER A 516 -2.95 -2.83 2.71
N GLN A 517 -4.10 -2.16 2.80
CA GLN A 517 -5.01 -2.32 3.95
C GLN A 517 -5.59 -3.73 4.02
N LEU A 518 -6.02 -4.29 2.87
CA LEU A 518 -6.52 -5.66 2.79
C LEU A 518 -5.46 -6.68 3.17
N PHE A 519 -4.26 -6.53 2.61
CA PHE A 519 -3.13 -7.42 2.86
C PHE A 519 -2.69 -7.37 4.32
N GLU A 520 -2.52 -6.17 4.91
CA GLU A 520 -2.13 -6.00 6.31
C GLU A 520 -3.18 -6.60 7.26
N SER A 521 -4.45 -6.36 6.97
CA SER A 521 -5.56 -6.87 7.78
C SER A 521 -5.65 -8.40 7.73
N SER A 522 -5.54 -8.98 6.52
CA SER A 522 -5.54 -10.42 6.29
C SER A 522 -4.34 -11.11 6.95
N THR A 523 -3.14 -10.53 6.80
CA THR A 523 -1.91 -11.00 7.45
C THR A 523 -2.07 -11.02 8.96
N ARG A 524 -2.58 -9.93 9.55
CA ARG A 524 -2.81 -9.82 10.98
C ARG A 524 -3.81 -10.88 11.48
N LEU A 525 -4.91 -11.10 10.76
CA LEU A 525 -5.91 -12.08 11.14
C LEU A 525 -5.38 -13.52 11.02
N LEU A 526 -4.69 -13.84 9.94
CA LEU A 526 -4.08 -15.15 9.73
C LEU A 526 -3.02 -15.46 10.80
N MET A 527 -2.18 -14.47 11.15
CA MET A 527 -1.21 -14.59 12.24
C MET A 527 -1.88 -14.86 13.59
N LYS A 528 -3.02 -14.22 13.88
CA LYS A 528 -3.81 -14.51 15.09
C LYS A 528 -4.38 -15.93 15.08
N CYS A 529 -4.87 -16.40 13.94
CA CYS A 529 -5.37 -17.77 13.76
C CYS A 529 -4.26 -18.79 14.02
N TYR A 530 -3.09 -18.61 13.40
CA TYR A 530 -1.92 -19.46 13.62
C TYR A 530 -1.51 -19.50 15.09
N GLN A 531 -1.45 -18.33 15.73
CA GLN A 531 -1.09 -18.22 17.14
C GLN A 531 -2.10 -18.92 18.05
N ALA A 532 -3.40 -18.78 17.79
CA ALA A 532 -4.46 -19.46 18.51
C ALA A 532 -4.32 -20.99 18.41
N LEU A 533 -4.14 -21.51 17.18
CA LEU A 533 -3.94 -22.94 16.94
C LEU A 533 -2.69 -23.49 17.61
N GLN A 534 -1.60 -22.74 17.65
CA GLN A 534 -0.37 -23.15 18.35
C GLN A 534 -0.57 -23.27 19.87
N ILE A 535 -1.35 -22.36 20.47
CA ILE A 535 -1.67 -22.41 21.91
C ILE A 535 -2.62 -23.58 22.19
N GLU A 536 -3.61 -23.79 21.32
CA GLU A 536 -4.59 -24.87 21.45
C GLU A 536 -3.92 -26.24 21.30
N HIS A 537 -3.06 -26.41 20.30
CA HIS A 537 -2.29 -27.64 20.11
C HIS A 537 -1.36 -27.93 21.29
N ALA A 538 -0.70 -26.91 21.84
CA ALA A 538 0.13 -27.08 23.01
C ALA A 538 -0.66 -27.44 24.26
N HIS A 539 -1.86 -26.86 24.44
CA HIS A 539 -2.77 -27.23 25.51
C HIS A 539 -3.18 -28.70 25.41
N ALA A 540 -3.59 -29.16 24.22
CA ALA A 540 -3.93 -30.55 23.96
C ALA A 540 -2.75 -31.49 24.24
N ASN A 541 -1.54 -31.12 23.83
CA ASN A 541 -0.33 -31.88 24.11
C ASN A 541 -0.04 -31.97 25.63
N ILE A 542 -0.25 -30.90 26.40
CA ILE A 542 -0.10 -30.92 27.87
C ILE A 542 -1.11 -31.87 28.51
N ILE A 543 -2.37 -31.85 28.05
CA ILE A 543 -3.41 -32.77 28.55
C ILE A 543 -3.00 -34.22 28.26
N SER A 544 -2.63 -34.53 27.01
CA SER A 544 -2.17 -35.87 26.61
C SER A 544 -0.97 -36.32 27.44
N THR A 545 0.05 -35.47 27.57
CA THR A 545 1.23 -35.70 28.42
C THR A 545 0.84 -36.01 29.86
N SER A 546 -0.12 -35.26 30.42
CA SER A 546 -0.57 -35.46 31.80
C SER A 546 -1.19 -36.85 31.97
N VAL A 547 -2.05 -37.27 31.04
CA VAL A 547 -2.66 -38.62 31.04
C VAL A 547 -1.58 -39.70 30.95
N GLN A 548 -0.59 -39.54 30.07
CA GLN A 548 0.53 -40.48 29.93
C GLN A 548 1.35 -40.59 31.22
N VAL A 549 1.62 -39.48 31.91
CA VAL A 549 2.31 -39.46 33.20
C VAL A 549 1.50 -40.20 34.27
N TYR A 550 0.18 -40.01 34.33
CA TYR A 550 -0.67 -40.74 35.27
C TYR A 550 -0.72 -42.24 34.99
N GLN A 551 -0.82 -42.64 33.72
CA GLN A 551 -0.80 -44.05 33.32
C GLN A 551 0.52 -44.71 33.73
N LEU A 552 1.66 -44.09 33.43
CA LEU A 552 2.97 -44.61 33.85
C LEU A 552 3.10 -44.70 35.38
N LYS A 553 2.58 -43.71 36.11
CA LYS A 553 2.56 -43.74 37.58
C LYS A 553 1.76 -44.94 38.10
N GLN A 554 0.57 -45.18 37.56
CA GLN A 554 -0.27 -46.32 37.95
C GLN A 554 0.40 -47.66 37.65
N GLU A 555 1.03 -47.82 36.49
CA GLU A 555 1.76 -49.06 36.17
C GLU A 555 2.99 -49.26 37.07
N ALA A 556 3.70 -48.18 37.42
CA ALA A 556 4.81 -48.25 38.38
C ALA A 556 4.33 -48.67 39.78
N GLU A 557 3.19 -48.14 40.24
CA GLU A 557 2.58 -48.53 41.53
C GLU A 557 2.12 -49.99 41.51
N ARG A 558 1.48 -50.45 40.41
CA ARG A 558 1.07 -51.85 40.24
C ARG A 558 2.26 -52.81 40.29
N THR A 559 3.33 -52.52 39.56
CA THR A 559 4.53 -53.38 39.53
C THR A 559 5.25 -53.42 40.88
N ASN A 560 5.24 -52.32 41.64
CA ASN A 560 5.77 -52.28 43.01
C ASN A 560 4.94 -53.13 43.99
N HIS A 561 3.61 -53.12 43.90
CA HIS A 561 2.75 -53.98 44.74
C HIS A 561 2.94 -55.48 44.46
N HIS A 562 3.12 -55.87 43.19
CA HIS A 562 3.37 -57.27 42.83
C HIS A 562 4.75 -57.77 43.29
N SER A 563 5.69 -56.87 43.57
CA SER A 563 7.04 -57.22 44.03
C SER A 563 7.12 -57.46 45.55
N ILE A 564 6.11 -57.01 46.32
CA ILE A 564 6.10 -57.08 47.80
C ILE A 564 5.32 -58.29 48.33
N THR A 565 4.54 -58.97 47.47
CA THR A 565 3.72 -60.12 47.85
C THR A 565 4.36 -61.41 47.32
N PRO A 566 5.09 -62.19 48.16
CA PRO A 566 5.82 -63.39 47.75
C PRO A 566 4.93 -64.57 47.36
#